data_AF-A0A3B9TTM0-F1
#
_entry.id   AF-A0A3B9TTM0-F1
#
_cell.length_a   1.000
_cell.length_b   1.000
_cell.length_c   1.000
_cell.angle_alpha   90.00
_cell.angle_beta   90.00
_cell.angle_gamma   90.00
#
_symmetry.space_group_name_H-M   'P 1'
#
loop_
_entity.id
_entity.type
_entity.pdbx_description
1 polymer ?
#
loop_
_entity_poly.entity_id
_entity_poly.type
_entity_poly.pdbx_seq_one_letter_code
_entity_poly.pdbx_strand_id
1 'polypeptide(L)'
;PGHKKLNITQMAYQGLTTTYAADSFITDSAAAGTALSSGYKTNSGVIAMDPSKTKPYETVAEIAKKSGMKVGIVSSVSIDHATPACFYAHEPSRKNYHEIGMQLAVSDFDYFAGGGLKKPVSPDGKTDAYKVAEENGFTVTRTREDFLALKPGVGKVFAVSPELDADKALNYAIDGQTLTLGEFTRKGIELLDGPQGFFMMIEGGKIDWSCHANDAVTTIKDTLAFDEAVAAGLEFAARHPEETLVVVTGDHETGGLTIGFAGTEYSTYLDYLGGQTMSFIAFDKVLDEYRKNTSLGDARLEDLKEEIEKAFGLVILGDDERKRLDLLAANGDTKAEERLYFSLTEEELREVEKAFVRSMNKEEEKAGDKETYLIYGGYEPLTVTLTHTLNNKAGFAWTTYAHTGVPVPTFAQGVGADQFTGYYDNTDIGKMLISAVGARALTASR
;
A
#
# COMPACT_ATOMS: atom_id res chain seq x y z
N PRO A 1 -22.12 4.11 19.76
CA PRO A 1 -20.97 4.75 19.08
C PRO A 1 -19.74 4.76 20.00
N GLY A 2 -18.64 4.17 19.57
CA GLY A 2 -17.39 4.10 20.33
C GLY A 2 -16.22 3.82 19.38
N HIS A 3 -15.00 4.13 19.80
CA HIS A 3 -13.81 3.86 19.01
C HIS A 3 -13.68 2.35 18.74
N LYS A 4 -13.63 1.95 17.47
CA LYS A 4 -13.28 0.58 17.07
C LYS A 4 -11.76 0.51 16.93
N LYS A 5 -11.12 -0.32 17.74
CA LYS A 5 -9.67 -0.57 17.62
C LYS A 5 -9.41 -1.44 16.39
N LEU A 6 -8.29 -1.18 15.72
CA LEU A 6 -7.78 -2.04 14.65
C LEU A 6 -7.25 -3.34 15.26
N ASN A 7 -7.27 -4.43 14.49
CA ASN A 7 -6.69 -5.72 14.90
C ASN A 7 -5.20 -5.56 15.22
N ILE A 8 -4.46 -4.83 14.39
CA ILE A 8 -3.03 -4.54 14.57
C ILE A 8 -2.77 -3.90 15.95
N THR A 9 -3.55 -2.89 16.31
CA THR A 9 -3.38 -2.13 17.57
C THR A 9 -3.76 -2.91 18.84
N GLN A 10 -4.32 -4.12 18.69
CA GLN A 10 -4.75 -4.98 19.79
C GLN A 10 -3.79 -6.15 20.05
N MET A 11 -2.76 -6.31 19.21
CA MET A 11 -1.73 -7.35 19.39
C MET A 11 -0.95 -7.13 20.69
N ALA A 12 -0.62 -8.23 21.37
CA ALA A 12 -0.14 -8.21 22.76
C ALA A 12 1.24 -7.57 22.95
N TYR A 13 2.13 -7.68 21.97
CA TYR A 13 3.51 -7.18 22.05
C TYR A 13 3.77 -6.12 21.00
N GLN A 14 4.52 -5.09 21.39
CA GLN A 14 4.77 -3.90 20.56
C GLN A 14 6.21 -3.42 20.72
N GLY A 15 6.80 -2.99 19.61
CA GLY A 15 8.14 -2.42 19.53
C GLY A 15 8.22 -1.28 18.52
N LEU A 16 9.38 -0.66 18.44
CA LEU A 16 9.72 0.38 17.46
C LEU A 16 10.98 -0.03 16.69
N THR A 17 10.96 0.18 15.38
CA THR A 17 11.93 -0.39 14.46
C THR A 17 12.58 0.68 13.60
N THR A 18 13.91 0.76 13.60
CA THR A 18 14.66 1.59 12.65
C THR A 18 14.73 0.93 11.28
N THR A 19 14.69 1.73 10.22
CA THR A 19 14.47 1.20 8.86
C THR A 19 15.57 1.52 7.85
N TYR A 20 16.58 2.31 8.19
CA TYR A 20 17.61 2.81 7.27
C TYR A 20 18.26 1.74 6.37
N ALA A 21 18.70 2.11 5.16
CA ALA A 21 19.42 1.25 4.23
C ALA A 21 20.94 1.33 4.46
N ALA A 22 21.73 0.45 3.83
CA ALA A 22 23.19 0.51 3.93
C ALA A 22 23.79 1.80 3.33
N ASP A 23 23.10 2.39 2.34
CA ASP A 23 23.53 3.57 1.58
C ASP A 23 22.70 4.84 1.87
N SER A 24 21.67 4.76 2.72
CA SER A 24 20.76 5.88 2.98
C SER A 24 20.12 5.80 4.36
N PHE A 25 19.95 6.96 5.00
CA PHE A 25 19.19 7.06 6.27
C PHE A 25 17.68 6.87 6.06
N ILE A 26 17.19 7.21 4.86
CA ILE A 26 15.80 6.97 4.43
C ILE A 26 15.85 5.80 3.45
N THR A 27 15.32 4.65 3.85
CA THR A 27 15.34 3.43 3.05
C THR A 27 14.35 3.50 1.89
N ASP A 28 14.54 2.63 0.89
CA ASP A 28 13.46 2.22 -0.01
C ASP A 28 12.91 0.85 0.40
N SER A 29 11.77 0.45 -0.19
CA SER A 29 11.11 -0.82 0.12
C SER A 29 11.98 -2.05 -0.22
N ALA A 30 12.90 -1.95 -1.19
CA ALA A 30 13.78 -3.05 -1.55
C ALA A 30 14.84 -3.32 -0.46
N ALA A 31 15.51 -2.26 0.02
CA ALA A 31 16.48 -2.39 1.10
C ALA A 31 15.81 -2.80 2.43
N ALA A 32 14.63 -2.24 2.72
CA ALA A 32 13.87 -2.59 3.93
C ALA A 32 13.31 -4.02 3.85
N GLY A 33 12.70 -4.41 2.74
CA GLY A 33 12.23 -5.77 2.49
C GLY A 33 13.35 -6.80 2.59
N THR A 34 14.54 -6.48 2.06
CA THR A 34 15.73 -7.35 2.20
C THR A 34 16.16 -7.50 3.66
N ALA A 35 16.13 -6.42 4.46
CA ALA A 35 16.44 -6.51 5.88
C ALA A 35 15.42 -7.36 6.65
N LEU A 36 14.13 -7.20 6.33
CA LEU A 36 13.04 -8.00 6.93
C LEU A 36 13.11 -9.47 6.53
N SER A 37 13.51 -9.78 5.29
CA SER A 37 13.54 -11.16 4.79
C SER A 37 14.81 -11.92 5.17
N SER A 38 15.95 -11.24 5.30
CA SER A 38 17.27 -11.89 5.47
C SER A 38 17.99 -11.56 6.78
N GLY A 39 17.59 -10.48 7.46
CA GLY A 39 18.30 -9.98 8.63
C GLY A 39 19.60 -9.22 8.33
N TYR A 40 19.80 -8.78 7.08
CA TYR A 40 20.97 -8.01 6.65
C TYR A 40 20.58 -6.72 5.91
N LYS A 41 21.35 -5.66 6.12
CA LYS A 41 21.21 -4.42 5.34
C LYS A 41 21.72 -4.63 3.91
N THR A 42 21.11 -3.90 2.98
CA THR A 42 21.59 -3.73 1.60
C THR A 42 21.38 -2.30 1.11
N ASN A 43 21.84 -2.02 -0.10
CA ASN A 43 21.67 -0.74 -0.77
C ASN A 43 20.26 -0.56 -1.32
N SER A 44 19.83 0.68 -1.46
CA SER A 44 18.53 1.03 -2.00
C SER A 44 18.33 0.41 -3.39
N GLY A 45 17.17 -0.21 -3.59
CA GLY A 45 16.81 -0.87 -4.85
C GLY A 45 17.41 -2.25 -5.06
N VAL A 46 18.18 -2.82 -4.12
CA VAL A 46 18.71 -4.20 -4.21
C VAL A 46 17.73 -5.20 -3.60
N ILE A 47 17.50 -6.33 -4.25
CA ILE A 47 16.57 -7.38 -3.81
C ILE A 47 17.35 -8.57 -3.26
N ALA A 48 17.29 -8.79 -1.95
CA ALA A 48 17.85 -9.94 -1.23
C ALA A 48 19.29 -10.32 -1.63
N MET A 49 20.13 -9.31 -1.87
CA MET A 49 21.57 -9.48 -2.14
C MET A 49 22.37 -8.52 -1.27
N ASP A 50 23.65 -8.81 -1.12
CA ASP A 50 24.59 -7.94 -0.43
C ASP A 50 24.79 -6.58 -1.14
N PRO A 51 25.31 -5.55 -0.45
CA PRO A 51 25.56 -4.24 -1.05
C PRO A 51 26.43 -4.27 -2.32
N SER A 52 27.33 -5.26 -2.45
CA SER A 52 28.15 -5.43 -3.66
C SER A 52 27.39 -6.04 -4.84
N LYS A 53 26.19 -6.57 -4.59
CA LYS A 53 25.31 -7.23 -5.58
C LYS A 53 25.93 -8.49 -6.18
N THR A 54 26.81 -9.16 -5.42
CA THR A 54 27.52 -10.36 -5.88
C THR A 54 27.08 -11.61 -5.14
N LYS A 55 26.47 -11.47 -3.96
CA LYS A 55 26.05 -12.59 -3.12
C LYS A 55 24.57 -12.45 -2.77
N PRO A 56 23.73 -13.45 -3.08
CA PRO A 56 22.38 -13.50 -2.54
C PRO A 56 22.43 -13.75 -1.03
N TYR A 57 21.50 -13.14 -0.30
CA TYR A 57 21.19 -13.51 1.07
C TYR A 57 20.08 -14.52 1.07
N GLU A 58 20.26 -15.61 1.82
CA GLU A 58 19.18 -16.56 2.06
C GLU A 58 18.07 -15.91 2.89
N THR A 59 16.84 -16.02 2.41
CA THR A 59 15.66 -15.41 3.02
C THR A 59 14.95 -16.35 3.99
N VAL A 60 14.16 -15.80 4.91
CA VAL A 60 13.33 -16.56 5.85
C VAL A 60 12.33 -17.47 5.13
N ALA A 61 11.83 -17.07 3.96
CA ALA A 61 10.92 -17.87 3.16
C ALA A 61 11.63 -19.10 2.57
N GLU A 62 12.85 -18.93 2.03
CA GLU A 62 13.66 -20.07 1.58
C GLU A 62 14.04 -21.00 2.73
N ILE A 63 14.36 -20.45 3.90
CA ILE A 63 14.65 -21.23 5.11
C ILE A 63 13.42 -22.02 5.56
N ALA A 64 12.24 -21.40 5.53
CA ALA A 64 10.98 -22.07 5.83
C ALA A 64 10.72 -23.22 4.85
N LYS A 65 10.93 -22.98 3.56
CA LYS A 65 10.76 -24.00 2.53
C LYS A 65 11.72 -25.17 2.71
N LYS A 66 13.01 -24.91 2.95
CA LYS A 66 14.04 -25.92 3.25
C LYS A 66 13.74 -26.71 4.52
N SER A 67 13.00 -26.12 5.45
CA SER A 67 12.53 -26.76 6.68
C SER A 67 11.26 -27.61 6.48
N GLY A 68 10.76 -27.72 5.25
CA GLY A 68 9.56 -28.50 4.91
C GLY A 68 8.23 -27.78 5.11
N MET A 69 8.26 -26.51 5.53
CA MET A 69 7.07 -25.67 5.61
C MET A 69 6.61 -25.29 4.20
N LYS A 70 5.31 -25.07 4.01
CA LYS A 70 4.83 -24.40 2.80
C LYS A 70 5.11 -22.90 2.85
N VAL A 71 5.19 -22.25 1.69
CA VAL A 71 5.48 -20.82 1.58
C VAL A 71 4.45 -20.07 0.75
N GLY A 72 3.96 -18.95 1.30
CA GLY A 72 3.04 -18.04 0.63
C GLY A 72 3.55 -16.59 0.56
N ILE A 73 3.36 -15.93 -0.58
CA ILE A 73 3.68 -14.52 -0.80
C ILE A 73 2.42 -13.83 -1.35
N VAL A 74 1.91 -12.82 -0.63
CA VAL A 74 0.69 -12.09 -1.00
C VAL A 74 0.95 -10.60 -0.99
N SER A 75 0.48 -9.88 -2.00
CA SER A 75 0.64 -8.43 -2.06
C SER A 75 -0.56 -7.72 -2.69
N SER A 76 -0.91 -6.54 -2.17
CA SER A 76 -1.88 -5.64 -2.80
C SER A 76 -1.28 -4.85 -3.98
N VAL A 77 0.04 -4.89 -4.20
CA VAL A 77 0.71 -4.36 -5.39
C VAL A 77 1.14 -5.50 -6.30
N SER A 78 1.90 -5.22 -7.37
CA SER A 78 2.38 -6.28 -8.25
C SER A 78 3.26 -7.25 -7.47
N ILE A 79 3.13 -8.55 -7.74
CA ILE A 79 3.86 -9.57 -6.98
C ILE A 79 5.38 -9.50 -7.22
N ASP A 80 5.79 -8.94 -8.36
CA ASP A 80 7.18 -8.64 -8.71
C ASP A 80 7.66 -7.27 -8.21
N HIS A 81 6.89 -6.60 -7.35
CA HIS A 81 7.33 -5.38 -6.69
C HIS A 81 8.35 -5.68 -5.58
N ALA A 82 8.99 -4.62 -5.04
CA ALA A 82 10.19 -4.76 -4.22
C ALA A 82 9.99 -5.60 -2.95
N THR A 83 8.99 -5.27 -2.12
CA THR A 83 8.76 -5.96 -0.85
C THR A 83 8.49 -7.46 -1.06
N PRO A 84 7.55 -7.90 -1.93
CA PRO A 84 7.33 -9.33 -2.15
C PRO A 84 8.54 -10.01 -2.77
N ALA A 85 9.19 -9.38 -3.76
CA ALA A 85 10.38 -9.92 -4.39
C ALA A 85 11.51 -10.22 -3.39
N CYS A 86 11.69 -9.41 -2.33
CA CYS A 86 12.72 -9.63 -1.33
C CYS A 86 12.56 -10.94 -0.54
N PHE A 87 11.40 -11.60 -0.61
CA PHE A 87 11.16 -12.89 0.05
C PHE A 87 11.28 -14.09 -0.90
N TYR A 88 11.42 -13.91 -2.21
CA TYR A 88 11.47 -15.06 -3.14
C TYR A 88 12.47 -14.93 -4.30
N ALA A 89 13.06 -13.74 -4.50
CA ALA A 89 13.97 -13.47 -5.59
C ALA A 89 15.26 -12.79 -5.11
N HIS A 90 16.31 -12.85 -5.94
CA HIS A 90 17.57 -12.14 -5.71
C HIS A 90 17.98 -11.40 -6.99
N GLU A 91 18.04 -10.07 -6.93
CA GLU A 91 18.36 -9.25 -8.09
C GLU A 91 19.15 -7.98 -7.69
N PRO A 92 20.12 -7.54 -8.52
CA PRO A 92 20.89 -6.32 -8.29
C PRO A 92 20.05 -5.02 -8.37
N SER A 93 18.81 -5.13 -8.82
CA SER A 93 17.88 -4.01 -9.04
C SER A 93 16.42 -4.47 -8.96
N ARG A 94 15.61 -3.78 -8.16
CA ARG A 94 14.14 -3.91 -8.09
C ARG A 94 13.43 -3.65 -9.42
N LYS A 95 14.14 -3.10 -10.42
CA LYS A 95 13.61 -2.83 -11.76
C LYS A 95 13.73 -4.05 -12.70
N ASN A 96 14.38 -5.13 -12.28
CA ASN A 96 14.53 -6.36 -13.06
C ASN A 96 13.24 -7.22 -13.02
N TYR A 97 12.08 -6.59 -13.23
CA TYR A 97 10.75 -7.19 -13.08
C TYR A 97 10.57 -8.52 -13.83
N HIS A 98 11.15 -8.64 -15.04
CA HIS A 98 11.06 -9.90 -15.79
C HIS A 98 11.79 -11.04 -15.07
N GLU A 99 13.04 -10.82 -14.66
CA GLU A 99 13.84 -11.83 -13.95
C GLU A 99 13.21 -12.18 -12.59
N ILE A 100 12.70 -11.17 -11.87
CA ILE A 100 11.94 -11.38 -10.64
C ILE A 100 10.72 -12.28 -10.91
N GLY A 101 9.92 -11.99 -11.94
CA GLY A 101 8.78 -12.82 -12.33
C GLY A 101 9.18 -14.24 -12.75
N MET A 102 10.34 -14.40 -13.41
CA MET A 102 10.87 -15.72 -13.77
C MET A 102 11.31 -16.53 -12.55
N GLN A 103 11.91 -15.89 -11.53
CA GLN A 103 12.27 -16.56 -10.28
C GLN A 103 11.02 -17.08 -9.53
N LEU A 104 9.91 -16.33 -9.54
CA LEU A 104 8.60 -16.83 -9.07
C LEU A 104 8.19 -18.07 -9.87
N ALA A 105 8.21 -17.98 -11.20
CA ALA A 105 7.70 -19.01 -12.10
C ALA A 105 8.41 -20.36 -11.94
N VAL A 106 9.70 -20.35 -11.62
CA VAL A 106 10.51 -21.57 -11.40
C VAL A 106 10.67 -21.95 -9.93
N SER A 107 10.12 -21.14 -9.00
CA SER A 107 10.20 -21.42 -7.58
C SER A 107 9.44 -22.70 -7.18
N ASP A 108 9.83 -23.27 -6.04
CA ASP A 108 9.12 -24.37 -5.40
C ASP A 108 8.09 -23.89 -4.36
N PHE A 109 7.92 -22.57 -4.20
CA PHE A 109 6.95 -21.98 -3.27
C PHE A 109 5.52 -22.31 -3.68
N ASP A 110 4.63 -22.33 -2.68
CA ASP A 110 3.33 -22.99 -2.80
C ASP A 110 2.23 -22.02 -3.23
N TYR A 111 2.32 -20.75 -2.85
CA TYR A 111 1.24 -19.78 -3.07
C TYR A 111 1.78 -18.38 -3.36
N PHE A 112 1.48 -17.85 -4.55
CA PHE A 112 1.63 -16.43 -4.86
C PHE A 112 0.25 -15.84 -5.15
N ALA A 113 -0.08 -14.68 -4.58
CA ALA A 113 -1.38 -14.09 -4.84
C ALA A 113 -1.47 -12.57 -4.70
N GLY A 114 -2.47 -12.00 -5.36
CA GLY A 114 -2.79 -10.57 -5.30
C GLY A 114 -2.60 -9.90 -6.65
N GLY A 115 -1.68 -8.94 -6.74
CA GLY A 115 -1.38 -8.25 -8.00
C GLY A 115 -0.72 -9.16 -9.05
N GLY A 116 -0.62 -8.64 -10.27
CA GLY A 116 0.01 -9.33 -11.38
C GLY A 116 1.53 -9.12 -11.44
N LEU A 117 2.11 -9.49 -12.58
CA LEU A 117 3.49 -9.16 -12.96
C LEU A 117 3.52 -7.92 -13.87
N LYS A 118 4.42 -6.97 -13.58
CA LYS A 118 4.63 -5.76 -14.39
C LYS A 118 5.26 -6.08 -15.75
N LYS A 119 6.22 -7.00 -15.79
CA LYS A 119 6.92 -7.40 -17.03
C LYS A 119 6.98 -8.94 -17.19
N PRO A 120 5.84 -9.60 -17.43
CA PRO A 120 5.79 -11.06 -17.53
C PRO A 120 6.55 -11.60 -18.75
N VAL A 121 6.61 -10.83 -19.84
CA VAL A 121 7.23 -11.24 -21.10
C VAL A 121 8.61 -10.60 -21.26
N SER A 122 9.60 -11.37 -21.71
CA SER A 122 10.95 -10.88 -21.98
C SER A 122 10.96 -9.80 -23.07
N PRO A 123 11.96 -8.92 -23.12
CA PRO A 123 12.07 -7.90 -24.17
C PRO A 123 12.11 -8.48 -25.60
N ASP A 124 12.60 -9.71 -25.78
CA ASP A 124 12.63 -10.41 -27.06
C ASP A 124 11.41 -11.31 -27.33
N GLY A 125 10.44 -11.32 -26.42
CA GLY A 125 9.17 -12.04 -26.55
C GLY A 125 9.27 -13.57 -26.40
N LYS A 126 10.43 -14.11 -26.04
CA LYS A 126 10.68 -15.56 -26.00
C LYS A 126 10.20 -16.25 -24.74
N THR A 127 10.27 -15.57 -23.59
CA THR A 127 9.87 -16.14 -22.30
C THR A 127 8.71 -15.35 -21.71
N ASP A 128 7.76 -16.07 -21.13
CA ASP A 128 6.59 -15.52 -20.43
C ASP A 128 6.50 -16.21 -19.07
N ALA A 129 6.70 -15.44 -18.00
CA ALA A 129 6.71 -15.94 -16.64
C ALA A 129 5.41 -16.67 -16.25
N TYR A 130 4.25 -16.28 -16.79
CA TYR A 130 3.02 -17.01 -16.49
C TYR A 130 3.01 -18.41 -17.13
N LYS A 131 3.44 -18.52 -18.39
CA LYS A 131 3.52 -19.81 -19.08
C LYS A 131 4.53 -20.71 -18.41
N VAL A 132 5.68 -20.15 -18.04
CA VAL A 132 6.71 -20.90 -17.32
C VAL A 132 6.22 -21.35 -15.94
N ALA A 133 5.41 -20.54 -15.24
CA ALA A 133 4.79 -20.96 -13.99
C ALA A 133 3.86 -22.16 -14.20
N GLU A 134 2.98 -22.11 -15.20
CA GLU A 134 2.09 -23.23 -15.56
C GLU A 134 2.88 -24.50 -15.93
N GLU A 135 3.93 -24.37 -16.74
CA GLU A 135 4.84 -25.47 -17.09
C GLU A 135 5.56 -26.06 -15.88
N ASN A 136 5.83 -25.24 -14.86
CA ASN A 136 6.40 -25.65 -13.58
C ASN A 136 5.34 -26.07 -12.55
N GLY A 137 4.09 -26.31 -12.96
CA GLY A 137 3.05 -26.89 -12.13
C GLY A 137 2.28 -25.91 -11.25
N PHE A 138 2.36 -24.61 -11.53
CA PHE A 138 1.45 -23.65 -10.92
C PHE A 138 0.06 -23.72 -11.57
N THR A 139 -0.97 -23.77 -10.73
CA THR A 139 -2.34 -23.42 -11.13
C THR A 139 -2.47 -21.90 -11.12
N VAL A 140 -2.59 -21.30 -12.30
CA VAL A 140 -2.76 -19.84 -12.43
C VAL A 140 -4.25 -19.48 -12.50
N THR A 141 -4.74 -18.65 -11.58
CA THR A 141 -6.13 -18.17 -11.59
C THR A 141 -6.19 -16.70 -11.94
N ARG A 142 -7.19 -16.29 -12.74
CA ARG A 142 -7.43 -14.89 -13.14
C ARG A 142 -8.88 -14.46 -13.03
N THR A 143 -9.74 -15.32 -12.50
CA THR A 143 -11.16 -15.03 -12.28
C THR A 143 -11.50 -15.26 -10.81
N ARG A 144 -12.55 -14.61 -10.33
CA ARG A 144 -13.03 -14.78 -8.95
C ARG A 144 -13.50 -16.22 -8.75
N GLU A 145 -14.17 -16.78 -9.75
CA GLU A 145 -14.71 -18.13 -9.74
C GLU A 145 -13.59 -19.18 -9.60
N ASP A 146 -12.54 -19.10 -10.42
CA ASP A 146 -11.41 -20.04 -10.37
C ASP A 146 -10.67 -19.93 -9.03
N PHE A 147 -10.49 -18.70 -8.54
CA PHE A 147 -9.86 -18.45 -7.24
C PHE A 147 -10.64 -19.08 -6.08
N LEU A 148 -11.97 -18.92 -6.05
CA LEU A 148 -12.83 -19.50 -5.01
C LEU A 148 -12.92 -21.02 -5.10
N ALA A 149 -12.71 -21.58 -6.30
CA ALA A 149 -12.70 -23.02 -6.55
C ALA A 149 -11.43 -23.72 -6.01
N LEU A 150 -10.35 -22.99 -5.74
CA LEU A 150 -9.11 -23.55 -5.15
C LEU A 150 -9.39 -24.25 -3.81
N LYS A 151 -8.83 -25.45 -3.65
CA LYS A 151 -8.96 -26.30 -2.46
C LYS A 151 -7.59 -26.83 -1.99
N PRO A 152 -7.45 -27.18 -0.70
CA PRO A 152 -6.25 -27.85 -0.20
C PRO A 152 -5.88 -29.06 -1.06
N GLY A 153 -4.58 -29.20 -1.37
CA GLY A 153 -4.07 -30.26 -2.24
C GLY A 153 -3.98 -29.92 -3.74
N VAL A 154 -4.36 -28.69 -4.14
CA VAL A 154 -4.24 -28.21 -5.54
C VAL A 154 -2.79 -28.10 -6.05
N GLY A 155 -1.80 -28.16 -5.16
CA GLY A 155 -0.39 -27.96 -5.49
C GLY A 155 0.00 -26.49 -5.44
N LYS A 156 0.90 -26.06 -6.34
CA LYS A 156 1.37 -24.68 -6.40
C LYS A 156 0.32 -23.78 -7.05
N VAL A 157 0.14 -22.56 -6.53
CA VAL A 157 -0.88 -21.62 -7.01
C VAL A 157 -0.26 -20.26 -7.28
N PHE A 158 -0.65 -19.66 -8.40
CA PHE A 158 -0.41 -18.25 -8.67
C PHE A 158 -1.75 -17.56 -9.00
N ALA A 159 -2.34 -16.92 -7.99
CA ALA A 159 -3.65 -16.29 -8.09
C ALA A 159 -3.55 -14.78 -8.33
N VAL A 160 -3.90 -14.35 -9.54
CA VAL A 160 -3.89 -12.93 -9.92
C VAL A 160 -5.30 -12.37 -9.82
N SER A 161 -5.42 -11.16 -9.24
CA SER A 161 -6.70 -10.43 -9.22
C SER A 161 -7.28 -10.29 -10.64
N PRO A 162 -8.59 -10.53 -10.83
CA PRO A 162 -9.25 -10.40 -12.13
C PRO A 162 -9.18 -8.98 -12.70
N GLU A 163 -9.14 -8.01 -11.80
CA GLU A 163 -9.03 -6.59 -12.12
C GLU A 163 -7.76 -6.04 -11.49
N LEU A 164 -6.99 -5.30 -12.29
CA LEU A 164 -5.72 -4.72 -11.89
C LEU A 164 -5.69 -3.23 -12.27
N ASP A 165 -5.18 -2.43 -11.35
CA ASP A 165 -4.96 -0.99 -11.52
C ASP A 165 -3.61 -0.71 -12.21
N ALA A 166 -3.17 0.54 -12.17
CA ALA A 166 -1.82 0.96 -12.49
C ALA A 166 -0.77 0.03 -11.87
N ASP A 167 0.31 -0.18 -12.61
CA ASP A 167 1.43 -1.04 -12.20
C ASP A 167 1.06 -2.49 -11.86
N LYS A 168 -0.10 -2.98 -12.33
CA LYS A 168 -0.56 -4.36 -12.07
C LYS A 168 -0.83 -4.65 -10.60
N ALA A 169 -1.14 -3.62 -9.83
CA ALA A 169 -1.60 -3.73 -8.44
C ALA A 169 -3.10 -4.05 -8.37
N LEU A 170 -3.60 -4.34 -7.17
CA LEU A 170 -5.03 -4.25 -6.88
C LEU A 170 -5.48 -2.78 -7.02
N ASN A 171 -6.78 -2.56 -7.27
CA ASN A 171 -7.40 -1.25 -7.09
C ASN A 171 -7.23 -0.78 -5.63
N TYR A 172 -7.24 0.53 -5.39
CA TYR A 172 -7.33 1.05 -4.02
C TYR A 172 -8.61 0.57 -3.34
N ALA A 173 -8.57 0.40 -2.03
CA ALA A 173 -9.73 -0.09 -1.28
C ALA A 173 -10.94 0.85 -1.40
N ILE A 174 -10.70 2.15 -1.51
CA ILE A 174 -11.75 3.18 -1.67
C ILE A 174 -12.51 3.05 -3.00
N ASP A 175 -11.84 2.59 -4.07
CA ASP A 175 -12.43 2.47 -5.41
C ASP A 175 -13.15 1.12 -5.63
N GLY A 176 -13.08 0.24 -4.63
CA GLY A 176 -13.61 -1.12 -4.70
C GLY A 176 -12.64 -2.12 -5.33
N GLN A 177 -12.71 -3.36 -4.86
CA GLN A 177 -11.85 -4.46 -5.29
C GLN A 177 -12.68 -5.70 -5.63
N THR A 178 -12.36 -6.36 -6.75
CA THR A 178 -13.00 -7.64 -7.14
C THR A 178 -12.60 -8.79 -6.20
N LEU A 179 -11.35 -8.78 -5.72
CA LEU A 179 -10.84 -9.64 -4.65
C LEU A 179 -10.02 -8.78 -3.69
N THR A 180 -10.29 -8.89 -2.39
CA THR A 180 -9.56 -8.10 -1.39
C THR A 180 -8.28 -8.77 -0.93
N LEU A 181 -7.35 -7.99 -0.37
CA LEU A 181 -6.15 -8.52 0.27
C LEU A 181 -6.49 -9.53 1.38
N GLY A 182 -7.56 -9.28 2.14
CA GLY A 182 -8.08 -10.21 3.15
C GLY A 182 -8.61 -11.52 2.56
N GLU A 183 -9.22 -11.51 1.37
CA GLU A 183 -9.67 -12.73 0.69
C GLU A 183 -8.47 -13.57 0.20
N PHE A 184 -7.46 -12.94 -0.43
CA PHE A 184 -6.21 -13.61 -0.79
C PHE A 184 -5.50 -14.20 0.43
N THR A 185 -5.47 -13.46 1.53
CA THR A 185 -4.85 -13.91 2.78
C THR A 185 -5.56 -15.15 3.34
N ARG A 186 -6.89 -15.12 3.47
CA ARG A 186 -7.65 -16.27 3.98
C ARG A 186 -7.52 -17.50 3.09
N LYS A 187 -7.54 -17.32 1.77
CA LYS A 187 -7.33 -18.43 0.84
C LYS A 187 -5.92 -19.00 0.94
N GLY A 188 -4.90 -18.14 1.04
CA GLY A 188 -3.52 -18.57 1.27
C GLY A 188 -3.40 -19.44 2.51
N ILE A 189 -3.92 -18.97 3.65
CA ILE A 189 -3.95 -19.74 4.91
C ILE A 189 -4.66 -21.09 4.71
N GLU A 190 -5.84 -21.12 4.06
CA GLU A 190 -6.58 -22.36 3.79
C GLU A 190 -5.75 -23.38 2.98
N LEU A 191 -5.05 -22.93 1.94
CA LEU A 191 -4.29 -23.81 1.04
C LEU A 191 -2.95 -24.25 1.64
N LEU A 192 -2.35 -23.38 2.45
CA LEU A 192 -1.03 -23.58 3.03
C LEU A 192 -1.06 -24.43 4.31
N ASP A 193 -2.16 -24.37 5.08
CA ASP A 193 -2.31 -25.14 6.31
C ASP A 193 -2.04 -26.64 6.09
N GLY A 194 -1.37 -27.25 7.07
CA GLY A 194 -0.82 -28.59 6.96
C GLY A 194 0.14 -28.94 8.10
N PRO A 195 0.57 -30.21 8.18
CA PRO A 195 1.28 -30.74 9.35
C PRO A 195 2.66 -30.12 9.60
N GLN A 196 3.34 -29.64 8.56
CA GLN A 196 4.63 -28.95 8.69
C GLN A 196 4.48 -27.43 8.91
N GLY A 197 3.24 -26.92 8.91
CA GLY A 197 2.96 -25.48 8.97
C GLY A 197 3.38 -24.74 7.70
N PHE A 198 3.31 -23.41 7.76
CA PHE A 198 3.66 -22.54 6.66
C PHE A 198 4.29 -21.23 7.12
N PHE A 199 5.10 -20.62 6.25
CA PHE A 199 5.50 -19.23 6.33
C PHE A 199 4.71 -18.45 5.29
N MET A 200 4.18 -17.28 5.66
CA MET A 200 3.45 -16.44 4.73
C MET A 200 3.77 -14.97 4.95
N MET A 201 4.16 -14.28 3.88
CA MET A 201 4.35 -12.83 3.87
C MET A 201 3.18 -12.18 3.16
N ILE A 202 2.60 -11.15 3.77
CA ILE A 202 1.43 -10.42 3.29
C ILE A 202 1.75 -8.93 3.30
N GLU A 203 1.59 -8.27 2.16
CA GLU A 203 1.89 -6.85 1.98
C GLU A 203 0.62 -6.03 1.64
N GLY A 204 0.32 -5.02 2.45
CA GLY A 204 -0.60 -3.93 2.13
C GLY A 204 0.11 -2.76 1.43
N GLY A 205 0.71 -3.00 0.26
CA GLY A 205 1.62 -2.05 -0.40
C GLY A 205 0.98 -0.77 -0.94
N LYS A 206 -0.35 -0.72 -1.09
CA LYS A 206 -1.08 0.47 -1.58
C LYS A 206 -1.12 1.62 -0.55
N ILE A 207 -0.84 1.32 0.73
CA ILE A 207 -0.68 2.33 1.79
C ILE A 207 0.46 3.29 1.43
N ASP A 208 1.62 2.76 1.04
CA ASP A 208 2.77 3.56 0.61
C ASP A 208 2.43 4.47 -0.58
N TRP A 209 1.75 3.92 -1.59
CA TRP A 209 1.44 4.67 -2.82
C TRP A 209 0.44 5.81 -2.60
N SER A 210 -0.54 5.60 -1.72
CA SER A 210 -1.49 6.65 -1.34
C SER A 210 -0.86 7.71 -0.43
N CYS A 211 0.07 7.31 0.44
CA CYS A 211 0.91 8.25 1.18
C CYS A 211 1.80 9.09 0.26
N HIS A 212 2.43 8.50 -0.77
CA HIS A 212 3.21 9.27 -1.73
C HIS A 212 2.36 10.32 -2.45
N ALA A 213 1.09 10.03 -2.73
CA ALA A 213 0.13 10.96 -3.31
C ALA A 213 -0.49 11.94 -2.30
N ASN A 214 -0.12 11.83 -1.01
CA ASN A 214 -0.69 12.59 0.09
C ASN A 214 -2.22 12.51 0.15
N ASP A 215 -2.78 11.33 -0.11
CA ASP A 215 -4.23 11.07 -0.07
C ASP A 215 -4.58 10.35 1.23
N ALA A 216 -4.99 11.10 2.25
CA ALA A 216 -5.21 10.57 3.60
C ALA A 216 -6.38 9.58 3.65
N VAL A 217 -7.48 9.82 2.92
CA VAL A 217 -8.65 8.93 2.98
C VAL A 217 -8.34 7.62 2.28
N THR A 218 -7.69 7.65 1.11
CA THR A 218 -7.24 6.43 0.45
C THR A 218 -6.26 5.65 1.32
N THR A 219 -5.31 6.33 1.97
CA THR A 219 -4.37 5.71 2.93
C THR A 219 -5.10 5.00 4.07
N ILE A 220 -6.11 5.65 4.66
CA ILE A 220 -6.94 5.08 5.73
C ILE A 220 -7.68 3.83 5.22
N LYS A 221 -8.28 3.89 4.02
CA LYS A 221 -9.04 2.76 3.46
C LYS A 221 -8.15 1.55 3.16
N ASP A 222 -6.96 1.76 2.61
CA ASP A 222 -6.01 0.68 2.36
C ASP A 222 -5.37 0.15 3.66
N THR A 223 -5.22 0.99 4.69
CA THR A 223 -4.85 0.53 6.04
C THR A 223 -5.92 -0.38 6.65
N LEU A 224 -7.21 -0.06 6.46
CA LEU A 224 -8.31 -0.91 6.89
C LEU A 224 -8.34 -2.23 6.10
N ALA A 225 -8.08 -2.20 4.80
CA ALA A 225 -7.97 -3.42 3.98
C ALA A 225 -6.80 -4.32 4.43
N PHE A 226 -5.67 -3.72 4.84
CA PHE A 226 -4.57 -4.46 5.44
C PHE A 226 -4.92 -5.03 6.83
N ASP A 227 -5.64 -4.28 7.66
CA ASP A 227 -6.12 -4.76 8.97
C ASP A 227 -7.07 -5.96 8.84
N GLU A 228 -7.84 -6.07 7.75
CA GLU A 228 -8.64 -7.25 7.43
C GLU A 228 -7.79 -8.49 7.09
N ALA A 229 -6.63 -8.30 6.45
CA ALA A 229 -5.67 -9.37 6.24
C ALA A 229 -4.98 -9.80 7.55
N VAL A 230 -4.66 -8.84 8.41
CA VAL A 230 -4.15 -9.11 9.76
C VAL A 230 -5.19 -9.89 10.58
N ALA A 231 -6.47 -9.56 10.47
CA ALA A 231 -7.56 -10.30 11.11
C ALA A 231 -7.54 -11.79 10.71
N ALA A 232 -7.33 -12.10 9.42
CA ALA A 232 -7.23 -13.49 8.97
C ALA A 232 -6.05 -14.25 9.61
N GLY A 233 -4.90 -13.60 9.77
CA GLY A 233 -3.75 -14.17 10.49
C GLY A 233 -4.03 -14.40 11.97
N LEU A 234 -4.69 -13.44 12.63
CA LEU A 234 -5.08 -13.57 14.05
C LEU A 234 -6.18 -14.62 14.27
N GLU A 235 -7.14 -14.75 13.34
CA GLU A 235 -8.16 -15.80 13.33
C GLU A 235 -7.51 -17.20 13.26
N PHE A 236 -6.45 -17.35 12.45
CA PHE A 236 -5.65 -18.57 12.42
C PHE A 236 -4.88 -18.77 13.74
N ALA A 237 -4.17 -17.75 14.21
CA ALA A 237 -3.42 -17.83 15.46
C ALA A 237 -4.29 -18.19 16.67
N ALA A 238 -5.53 -17.70 16.73
CA ALA A 238 -6.47 -18.04 17.80
C ALA A 238 -6.89 -19.52 17.79
N ARG A 239 -6.89 -20.17 16.62
CA ARG A 239 -7.16 -21.62 16.48
C ARG A 239 -5.92 -22.48 16.72
N HIS A 240 -4.73 -21.89 16.55
CA HIS A 240 -3.43 -22.54 16.70
C HIS A 240 -2.49 -21.76 17.65
N PRO A 241 -2.90 -21.51 18.91
CA PRO A 241 -2.26 -20.53 19.79
C PRO A 241 -0.84 -20.92 20.23
N GLU A 242 -0.54 -22.22 20.28
CA GLU A 242 0.76 -22.76 20.70
C GLU A 242 1.75 -22.94 19.53
N GLU A 243 1.35 -22.58 18.31
CA GLU A 243 2.14 -22.88 17.10
C GLU A 243 2.22 -21.74 16.10
N THR A 244 1.57 -20.60 16.36
CA THR A 244 1.48 -19.49 15.42
C THR A 244 2.16 -18.25 15.98
N LEU A 245 2.98 -17.61 15.15
CA LEU A 245 3.50 -16.26 15.37
C LEU A 245 2.96 -15.37 14.25
N VAL A 246 2.36 -14.24 14.61
CA VAL A 246 1.97 -13.18 13.69
C VAL A 246 2.76 -11.93 14.03
N VAL A 247 3.45 -11.36 13.05
CA VAL A 247 4.22 -10.12 13.18
C VAL A 247 3.74 -9.15 12.10
N VAL A 248 3.46 -7.91 12.50
CA VAL A 248 3.04 -6.82 11.61
C VAL A 248 3.97 -5.63 11.82
N THR A 249 4.51 -5.07 10.76
CA THR A 249 5.41 -3.90 10.81
C THR A 249 5.31 -3.11 9.50
N GLY A 250 5.81 -1.87 9.49
CA GLY A 250 6.13 -1.16 8.26
C GLY A 250 7.54 -1.49 7.77
N ASP A 251 7.80 -1.29 6.48
CA ASP A 251 9.14 -1.23 5.90
C ASP A 251 9.74 0.19 6.04
N HIS A 252 8.90 1.22 5.97
CA HIS A 252 9.19 2.62 6.32
C HIS A 252 7.89 3.42 6.55
N GLU A 253 8.02 4.71 6.92
CA GLU A 253 6.92 5.68 6.83
C GLU A 253 7.04 6.45 5.49
N THR A 254 5.91 6.90 4.96
CA THR A 254 5.83 7.62 3.68
C THR A 254 4.96 8.87 3.78
N GLY A 255 5.43 9.96 3.19
CA GLY A 255 4.71 11.24 3.09
C GLY A 255 4.93 12.18 4.27
N GLY A 256 5.40 11.67 5.42
CA GLY A 256 5.54 12.43 6.65
C GLY A 256 4.18 12.94 7.13
N LEU A 257 3.23 12.02 7.22
CA LEU A 257 1.85 12.31 7.62
C LEU A 257 1.81 12.80 9.07
N THR A 258 1.03 13.85 9.30
CA THR A 258 0.78 14.41 10.62
C THR A 258 -0.71 14.57 10.87
N ILE A 259 -1.13 14.26 12.10
CA ILE A 259 -2.42 14.69 12.64
C ILE A 259 -2.13 15.94 13.47
N GLY A 260 -2.43 17.09 12.89
CA GLY A 260 -2.01 18.40 13.34
C GLY A 260 -1.56 19.25 12.16
N PHE A 261 -2.37 20.25 11.82
CA PHE A 261 -2.08 21.20 10.76
C PHE A 261 -2.08 22.63 11.30
N ALA A 262 -1.18 23.48 10.81
CA ALA A 262 -1.05 24.85 11.30
C ALA A 262 -2.35 25.65 11.21
N GLY A 263 -3.18 25.42 10.18
CA GLY A 263 -4.46 26.09 10.01
C GLY A 263 -5.58 25.60 10.93
N THR A 264 -5.43 24.44 11.58
CA THR A 264 -6.41 23.89 12.53
C THR A 264 -5.93 23.89 13.98
N GLU A 265 -4.68 24.28 14.23
CA GLU A 265 -4.04 24.29 15.54
C GLU A 265 -4.18 22.92 16.26
N TYR A 266 -4.87 22.89 17.41
CA TYR A 266 -5.10 21.67 18.20
C TYR A 266 -6.38 20.92 17.81
N SER A 267 -7.14 21.42 16.84
CA SER A 267 -8.41 20.83 16.41
C SER A 267 -8.22 19.86 15.24
N THR A 268 -9.08 18.85 15.19
CA THR A 268 -9.23 17.94 14.04
C THR A 268 -10.70 17.85 13.67
N TYR A 269 -10.97 17.72 12.36
CA TYR A 269 -12.30 17.77 11.77
C TYR A 269 -12.51 16.54 10.88
N LEU A 270 -12.55 15.37 11.51
CA LEU A 270 -12.50 14.07 10.81
C LEU A 270 -13.71 13.80 9.92
N ASP A 271 -14.79 14.56 10.09
CA ASP A 271 -16.00 14.48 9.27
C ASP A 271 -15.75 14.92 7.81
N TYR A 272 -14.80 15.83 7.56
CA TYR A 272 -14.36 16.14 6.18
C TYR A 272 -13.90 14.90 5.43
N LEU A 273 -13.13 14.02 6.09
CA LEU A 273 -12.59 12.81 5.47
C LEU A 273 -13.70 11.86 4.99
N GLY A 274 -14.91 11.94 5.56
CA GLY A 274 -16.06 11.16 5.15
C GLY A 274 -16.60 11.54 3.77
N GLY A 275 -16.25 12.72 3.25
CA GLY A 275 -16.68 13.23 1.95
C GLY A 275 -15.95 12.60 0.76
N GLN A 276 -14.75 12.04 0.95
CA GLN A 276 -14.00 11.42 -0.14
C GLN A 276 -14.54 10.02 -0.46
N THR A 277 -14.86 9.80 -1.73
CA THR A 277 -15.48 8.55 -2.22
C THR A 277 -14.67 7.84 -3.30
N MET A 278 -13.58 8.44 -3.79
CA MET A 278 -12.70 7.84 -4.79
C MET A 278 -11.23 8.25 -4.53
N SER A 279 -10.30 7.46 -5.04
CA SER A 279 -8.87 7.77 -4.93
C SER A 279 -8.46 8.88 -5.89
N PHE A 280 -7.28 9.45 -5.65
CA PHE A 280 -6.63 10.36 -6.58
C PHE A 280 -6.53 9.80 -8.01
N ILE A 281 -6.17 8.53 -8.20
CA ILE A 281 -6.08 7.90 -9.54
C ILE A 281 -7.45 7.81 -10.21
N ALA A 282 -8.50 7.52 -9.45
CA ALA A 282 -9.86 7.48 -9.99
C ALA A 282 -10.32 8.87 -10.45
N PHE A 283 -9.99 9.91 -9.69
CA PHE A 283 -10.30 11.29 -10.07
C PHE A 283 -9.45 11.78 -11.27
N ASP A 284 -8.19 11.36 -11.38
CA ASP A 284 -7.34 11.65 -12.56
C ASP A 284 -8.01 11.17 -13.86
N LYS A 285 -8.72 10.03 -13.82
CA LYS A 285 -9.48 9.52 -14.98
C LYS A 285 -10.67 10.41 -15.35
N VAL A 286 -11.32 11.03 -14.37
CA VAL A 286 -12.40 12.02 -14.59
C VAL A 286 -11.82 13.25 -15.29
N LEU A 287 -10.69 13.76 -14.79
CA LEU A 287 -10.02 14.90 -15.38
C LEU A 287 -9.48 14.61 -16.78
N ASP A 288 -8.92 13.43 -17.01
CA ASP A 288 -8.50 12.97 -18.34
C ASP A 288 -9.65 12.96 -19.35
N GLU A 289 -10.84 12.52 -18.93
CA GLU A 289 -12.01 12.51 -19.80
C GLU A 289 -12.51 13.93 -20.10
N TYR A 290 -12.50 14.82 -19.10
CA TYR A 290 -12.79 16.23 -19.32
C TYR A 290 -11.80 16.88 -20.31
N ARG A 291 -10.50 16.62 -20.15
CA ARG A 291 -9.43 17.11 -21.04
C ARG A 291 -9.54 16.62 -22.49
N LYS A 292 -10.16 15.46 -22.74
CA LYS A 292 -10.41 14.98 -24.11
C LYS A 292 -11.52 15.76 -24.81
N ASN A 293 -12.49 16.27 -24.05
CA ASN A 293 -13.71 16.86 -24.57
C ASN A 293 -13.72 18.40 -24.51
N THR A 294 -12.82 19.01 -23.73
CA THR A 294 -12.79 20.46 -23.50
C THR A 294 -11.42 21.06 -23.81
N SER A 295 -11.39 22.11 -24.64
CA SER A 295 -10.16 22.83 -24.96
C SER A 295 -9.72 23.73 -23.79
N LEU A 296 -8.42 24.02 -23.69
CA LEU A 296 -7.88 24.90 -22.64
C LEU A 296 -8.60 26.26 -22.55
N GLY A 297 -8.96 26.87 -23.69
CA GLY A 297 -9.63 28.18 -23.71
C GLY A 297 -11.07 28.13 -23.20
N ASP A 298 -11.72 26.98 -23.32
CA ASP A 298 -13.11 26.75 -22.92
C ASP A 298 -13.22 26.17 -21.51
N ALA A 299 -12.14 25.61 -20.99
CA ALA A 299 -12.11 24.92 -19.71
C ALA A 299 -12.41 25.86 -18.53
N ARG A 300 -13.32 25.45 -17.64
CA ARG A 300 -13.71 26.17 -16.42
C ARG A 300 -13.72 25.20 -15.25
N LEU A 301 -13.22 25.62 -14.08
CA LEU A 301 -13.25 24.79 -12.88
C LEU A 301 -14.69 24.45 -12.48
N GLU A 302 -15.61 25.38 -12.72
CA GLU A 302 -17.04 25.23 -12.45
C GLU A 302 -17.68 24.04 -13.18
N ASP A 303 -17.11 23.62 -14.31
CA ASP A 303 -17.59 22.45 -15.05
C ASP A 303 -17.35 21.13 -14.30
N LEU A 304 -16.41 21.12 -13.34
CA LEU A 304 -16.03 19.96 -12.54
C LEU A 304 -16.55 20.02 -11.10
N LYS A 305 -17.37 21.02 -10.74
CA LYS A 305 -17.78 21.23 -9.35
C LYS A 305 -18.57 20.03 -8.78
N GLU A 306 -19.39 19.39 -9.60
CA GLU A 306 -20.22 18.25 -9.16
C GLU A 306 -19.35 17.00 -8.98
N GLU A 307 -18.37 16.79 -9.86
CA GLU A 307 -17.38 15.73 -9.80
C GLU A 307 -16.46 15.88 -8.59
N ILE A 308 -15.97 17.10 -8.34
CA ILE A 308 -15.13 17.42 -7.17
C ILE A 308 -15.90 17.17 -5.87
N GLU A 309 -17.14 17.67 -5.79
CA GLU A 309 -17.97 17.47 -4.62
C GLU A 309 -18.28 15.99 -4.38
N LYS A 310 -18.59 15.24 -5.44
CA LYS A 310 -18.81 13.80 -5.34
C LYS A 310 -17.55 13.05 -4.92
N ALA A 311 -16.39 13.45 -5.44
CA ALA A 311 -15.13 12.76 -5.23
C ALA A 311 -14.52 13.02 -3.86
N PHE A 312 -14.58 14.26 -3.36
CA PHE A 312 -13.86 14.72 -2.17
C PHE A 312 -14.77 15.33 -1.09
N GLY A 313 -16.06 15.56 -1.38
CA GLY A 313 -16.96 16.30 -0.50
C GLY A 313 -16.67 17.79 -0.41
N LEU A 314 -15.77 18.32 -1.26
CA LEU A 314 -15.39 19.73 -1.30
C LEU A 314 -16.38 20.51 -2.18
N VAL A 315 -16.93 21.58 -1.61
CA VAL A 315 -17.99 22.36 -2.24
C VAL A 315 -17.43 23.64 -2.85
N ILE A 316 -17.67 23.85 -4.15
CA ILE A 316 -17.36 25.11 -4.83
C ILE A 316 -18.64 25.95 -4.92
N LEU A 317 -18.61 27.16 -4.35
CA LEU A 317 -19.74 28.10 -4.35
C LEU A 317 -19.38 29.33 -5.17
N GLY A 318 -20.32 29.81 -5.99
CA GLY A 318 -20.22 31.14 -6.59
C GLY A 318 -20.53 32.25 -5.57
N ASP A 319 -20.05 33.46 -5.84
CA ASP A 319 -20.19 34.62 -4.92
C ASP A 319 -21.61 34.87 -4.43
N ASP A 320 -22.60 34.83 -5.33
CA ASP A 320 -24.00 35.09 -4.99
C ASP A 320 -24.61 33.94 -4.17
N GLU A 321 -24.20 32.71 -4.44
CA GLU A 321 -24.62 31.53 -3.67
C GLU A 321 -24.04 31.59 -2.25
N ARG A 322 -22.74 31.89 -2.12
CA ARG A 322 -22.08 32.06 -0.82
C ARG A 322 -22.76 33.15 0.02
N LYS A 323 -22.95 34.35 -0.53
CA LYS A 323 -23.64 35.46 0.18
C LYS A 323 -25.03 35.06 0.66
N ARG A 324 -25.77 34.32 -0.16
CA ARG A 324 -27.10 33.81 0.23
C ARG A 324 -27.00 32.81 1.38
N LEU A 325 -26.07 31.86 1.30
CA LEU A 325 -25.86 30.86 2.34
C LEU A 325 -25.40 31.50 3.66
N ASP A 326 -24.52 32.51 3.61
CA ASP A 326 -24.08 33.25 4.80
C ASP A 326 -25.26 33.94 5.50
N LEU A 327 -26.17 34.55 4.73
CA LEU A 327 -27.38 35.17 5.29
C LEU A 327 -28.33 34.13 5.91
N LEU A 328 -28.46 32.94 5.31
CA LEU A 328 -29.29 31.87 5.85
C LEU A 328 -28.69 31.28 7.13
N ALA A 329 -27.38 31.01 7.12
CA ALA A 329 -26.63 30.51 8.28
C ALA A 329 -26.67 31.49 9.44
N ALA A 330 -26.49 32.80 9.18
CA ALA A 330 -26.62 33.83 10.21
C ALA A 330 -28.03 33.89 10.85
N ASN A 331 -29.05 33.35 10.18
CA ASN A 331 -30.41 33.21 10.70
C ASN A 331 -30.72 31.81 11.27
N GLY A 332 -29.70 30.96 11.46
CA GLY A 332 -29.81 29.63 12.06
C GLY A 332 -30.23 28.51 11.12
N ASP A 333 -30.09 28.69 9.80
CA ASP A 333 -30.31 27.60 8.84
C ASP A 333 -29.14 26.61 8.86
N THR A 334 -29.35 25.47 9.52
CA THR A 334 -28.32 24.43 9.69
C THR A 334 -27.88 23.81 8.37
N LYS A 335 -28.70 23.82 7.32
CA LYS A 335 -28.29 23.30 6.00
C LYS A 335 -27.36 24.28 5.29
N ALA A 336 -27.59 25.58 5.48
CA ALA A 336 -26.68 26.59 4.98
C ALA A 336 -25.34 26.55 5.72
N GLU A 337 -25.36 26.36 7.05
CA GLU A 337 -24.15 26.14 7.85
C GLU A 337 -23.36 24.92 7.37
N GLU A 338 -24.01 23.76 7.19
CA GLU A 338 -23.38 22.54 6.70
C GLU A 338 -22.79 22.73 5.28
N ARG A 339 -23.54 23.38 4.38
CA ARG A 339 -23.06 23.66 3.02
C ARG A 339 -21.84 24.57 3.01
N LEU A 340 -21.81 25.59 3.88
CA LEU A 340 -20.67 26.49 4.03
C LEU A 340 -19.47 25.80 4.66
N TYR A 341 -19.70 24.90 5.63
CA TYR A 341 -18.64 24.13 6.28
C TYR A 341 -17.82 23.34 5.24
N PHE A 342 -18.48 22.60 4.35
CA PHE A 342 -17.80 21.84 3.29
C PHE A 342 -17.27 22.69 2.12
N SER A 343 -17.52 24.00 2.13
CA SER A 343 -17.14 24.89 1.03
C SER A 343 -15.68 25.34 1.05
N LEU A 344 -15.11 25.52 -0.14
CA LEU A 344 -13.80 26.14 -0.29
C LEU A 344 -13.85 27.61 0.09
N THR A 345 -12.93 28.03 0.94
CA THR A 345 -12.66 29.45 1.20
C THR A 345 -12.14 30.13 -0.07
N GLU A 346 -12.17 31.47 -0.11
CA GLU A 346 -11.63 32.23 -1.24
C GLU A 346 -10.14 31.97 -1.51
N GLU A 347 -9.36 31.60 -0.49
CA GLU A 347 -7.95 31.25 -0.64
C GLU A 347 -7.79 29.85 -1.24
N GLU A 348 -8.49 28.86 -0.68
CA GLU A 348 -8.47 27.49 -1.20
C GLU A 348 -8.99 27.43 -2.64
N LEU A 349 -10.06 28.15 -2.97
CA LEU A 349 -10.59 28.21 -4.33
C LEU A 349 -9.55 28.77 -5.31
N ARG A 350 -8.82 29.83 -4.93
CA ARG A 350 -7.74 30.39 -5.78
C ARG A 350 -6.61 29.40 -6.01
N GLU A 351 -6.22 28.60 -5.02
CA GLU A 351 -5.20 27.57 -5.21
C GLU A 351 -5.71 26.42 -6.09
N VAL A 352 -6.96 25.98 -5.90
CA VAL A 352 -7.60 24.97 -6.76
C VAL A 352 -7.74 25.47 -8.21
N GLU A 353 -8.08 26.74 -8.44
CA GLU A 353 -8.14 27.34 -9.77
C GLU A 353 -6.77 27.37 -10.46
N LYS A 354 -5.71 27.76 -9.74
CA LYS A 354 -4.33 27.73 -10.27
C LYS A 354 -3.91 26.31 -10.65
N ALA A 355 -4.20 25.34 -9.78
CA ALA A 355 -3.92 23.94 -10.03
C ALA A 355 -4.70 23.42 -11.25
N PHE A 356 -5.99 23.75 -11.37
CA PHE A 356 -6.82 23.41 -12.53
C PHE A 356 -6.22 23.94 -13.84
N VAL A 357 -5.85 25.22 -13.90
CA VAL A 357 -5.23 25.80 -15.12
C VAL A 357 -3.97 25.03 -15.51
N ARG A 358 -3.10 24.71 -14.54
CA ARG A 358 -1.89 23.94 -14.78
C ARG A 358 -2.19 22.54 -15.32
N SER A 359 -3.19 21.89 -14.74
CA SER A 359 -3.68 20.57 -15.12
C SER A 359 -4.19 20.55 -16.57
N MET A 360 -4.91 21.59 -16.97
CA MET A 360 -5.42 21.76 -18.33
C MET A 360 -4.31 22.08 -19.33
N ASN A 361 -3.26 22.80 -18.92
CA ASN A 361 -2.09 23.08 -19.75
C ASN A 361 -1.22 21.84 -20.01
N LYS A 362 -1.42 20.73 -19.28
CA LYS A 362 -0.53 19.57 -19.27
C LYS A 362 0.93 19.98 -19.08
N GLU A 363 1.18 20.93 -18.19
CA GLU A 363 2.53 21.34 -17.84
C GLU A 363 3.22 20.18 -17.12
N GLU A 364 3.88 19.33 -17.91
CA GLU A 364 4.70 18.26 -17.39
C GLU A 364 5.77 18.85 -16.48
N GLU A 365 5.96 18.23 -15.31
CA GLU A 365 7.14 18.47 -14.49
C GLU A 365 8.39 18.19 -15.34
N LYS A 366 9.08 19.24 -15.74
CA LYS A 366 10.38 19.10 -16.39
C LYS A 366 11.37 18.59 -15.35
N ALA A 367 12.21 17.64 -15.74
CA ALA A 367 13.29 17.16 -14.89
C ALA A 367 14.12 18.35 -14.33
N GLY A 368 13.97 18.63 -13.03
CA GLY A 368 14.66 19.73 -12.34
C GLY A 368 13.80 20.93 -11.95
N ASP A 369 12.49 20.95 -12.24
CA ASP A 369 11.56 21.93 -11.69
C ASP A 369 11.24 21.61 -10.22
N LYS A 370 12.15 22.02 -9.34
CA LYS A 370 12.06 21.77 -7.91
C LYS A 370 10.87 22.47 -7.25
N GLU A 371 10.46 23.62 -7.77
CA GLU A 371 9.35 24.38 -7.18
C GLU A 371 8.03 23.66 -7.44
N THR A 372 7.81 23.20 -8.68
CA THR A 372 6.62 22.41 -9.00
C THR A 372 6.59 21.09 -8.22
N TYR A 373 7.73 20.37 -8.16
CA TYR A 373 7.79 19.11 -7.41
C TYR A 373 7.47 19.31 -5.91
N LEU A 374 7.88 20.44 -5.31
CA LEU A 374 7.55 20.73 -3.91
C LEU A 374 6.05 20.96 -3.69
N ILE A 375 5.29 21.35 -4.72
CA ILE A 375 3.85 21.65 -4.64
C ILE A 375 3.00 20.45 -5.06
N TYR A 376 3.44 19.65 -6.02
CA TYR A 376 2.62 18.57 -6.60
C TYR A 376 3.27 17.19 -6.56
N GLY A 377 4.57 17.08 -6.30
CA GLY A 377 5.24 15.79 -6.11
C GLY A 377 5.30 14.88 -7.34
N GLY A 378 5.12 15.41 -8.54
CA GLY A 378 4.96 14.61 -9.76
C GLY A 378 3.55 14.07 -9.99
N TYR A 379 2.57 14.45 -9.17
CA TYR A 379 1.17 14.08 -9.30
C TYR A 379 0.37 15.10 -10.12
N GLU A 380 -0.84 14.71 -10.51
CA GLU A 380 -1.78 15.57 -11.22
C GLU A 380 -2.14 16.80 -10.36
N PRO A 381 -1.77 18.04 -10.80
CA PRO A 381 -1.86 19.24 -9.98
C PRO A 381 -3.22 19.49 -9.34
N LEU A 382 -4.32 19.37 -10.08
CA LEU A 382 -5.65 19.60 -9.53
C LEU A 382 -5.97 18.57 -8.44
N THR A 383 -5.75 17.29 -8.74
CA THR A 383 -6.09 16.19 -7.84
C THR A 383 -5.34 16.29 -6.53
N VAL A 384 -4.03 16.51 -6.55
CA VAL A 384 -3.23 16.61 -5.32
C VAL A 384 -3.55 17.88 -4.53
N THR A 385 -3.93 18.97 -5.20
CA THR A 385 -4.40 20.19 -4.51
C THR A 385 -5.72 19.95 -3.79
N LEU A 386 -6.64 19.17 -4.39
CA LEU A 386 -7.90 18.78 -3.76
C LEU A 386 -7.67 17.85 -2.56
N THR A 387 -6.78 16.85 -2.68
CA THR A 387 -6.45 15.98 -1.53
C THR A 387 -5.81 16.80 -0.41
N HIS A 388 -4.85 17.68 -0.71
CA HIS A 388 -4.24 18.57 0.28
C HIS A 388 -5.24 19.51 0.95
N THR A 389 -6.16 20.10 0.18
CA THR A 389 -7.22 20.95 0.72
C THR A 389 -8.10 20.18 1.69
N LEU A 390 -8.53 18.98 1.30
CA LEU A 390 -9.32 18.11 2.17
C LEU A 390 -8.56 17.71 3.45
N ASN A 391 -7.29 17.32 3.32
CA ASN A 391 -6.44 16.95 4.44
C ASN A 391 -6.31 18.11 5.42
N ASN A 392 -5.94 19.30 4.92
CA ASN A 392 -5.73 20.48 5.74
C ASN A 392 -7.01 20.89 6.47
N LYS A 393 -8.17 20.83 5.80
CA LYS A 393 -9.48 21.05 6.43
C LYS A 393 -9.76 20.05 7.56
N ALA A 394 -9.38 18.78 7.38
CA ALA A 394 -9.53 17.75 8.40
C ALA A 394 -8.51 17.86 9.56
N GLY A 395 -7.49 18.72 9.44
CA GLY A 395 -6.39 18.87 10.39
C GLY A 395 -5.21 17.92 10.14
N PHE A 396 -5.07 17.42 8.92
CA PHE A 396 -3.98 16.55 8.48
C PHE A 396 -3.01 17.34 7.60
N ALA A 397 -1.72 17.05 7.70
CA ALA A 397 -0.71 17.64 6.83
C ALA A 397 0.38 16.64 6.47
N TRP A 398 1.09 16.92 5.38
CA TRP A 398 2.15 16.10 4.81
C TRP A 398 3.39 16.95 4.59
N THR A 399 4.58 16.34 4.66
CA THR A 399 5.85 17.07 4.58
C THR A 399 6.68 16.72 3.36
N THR A 400 6.36 15.61 2.69
CA THR A 400 7.09 15.12 1.52
C THR A 400 6.19 14.25 0.65
N TYR A 401 6.67 13.92 -0.55
CA TYR A 401 6.09 12.90 -1.44
C TYR A 401 7.00 11.67 -1.50
N ALA A 402 7.85 11.49 -0.49
CA ALA A 402 8.84 10.42 -0.39
C ALA A 402 8.76 9.74 0.98
N HIS A 403 9.61 8.74 1.20
CA HIS A 403 9.72 8.09 2.50
C HIS A 403 10.34 9.02 3.54
N THR A 404 10.13 8.73 4.82
CA THR A 404 10.81 9.40 5.93
C THR A 404 11.64 8.43 6.76
N GLY A 405 12.52 8.97 7.61
CA GLY A 405 13.37 8.19 8.52
C GLY A 405 12.72 7.88 9.86
N VAL A 406 11.40 8.01 9.99
CA VAL A 406 10.69 7.76 11.24
C VAL A 406 10.72 6.25 11.57
N PRO A 407 11.10 5.85 12.80
CA PRO A 407 10.97 4.46 13.22
C PRO A 407 9.53 3.99 13.15
N VAL A 408 9.31 2.79 12.60
CA VAL A 408 7.98 2.23 12.40
C VAL A 408 7.60 1.33 13.58
N PRO A 409 6.32 1.26 13.96
CA PRO A 409 5.87 0.31 14.98
C PRO A 409 5.92 -1.12 14.46
N THR A 410 6.24 -2.04 15.36
CA THR A 410 6.13 -3.48 15.14
C THR A 410 5.17 -4.06 16.17
N PHE A 411 4.24 -4.89 15.72
CA PHE A 411 3.22 -5.55 16.53
C PHE A 411 3.38 -7.06 16.39
N ALA A 412 3.31 -7.79 17.50
CA ALA A 412 3.45 -9.24 17.48
C ALA A 412 2.44 -9.95 18.40
N GLN A 413 2.00 -11.13 17.97
CA GLN A 413 1.04 -11.97 18.67
C GLN A 413 1.40 -13.45 18.49
N GLY A 414 1.25 -14.23 19.56
CA GLY A 414 1.47 -15.68 19.54
C GLY A 414 2.85 -16.10 20.04
N VAL A 415 3.34 -17.25 19.55
CA VAL A 415 4.53 -17.92 20.09
C VAL A 415 5.79 -17.11 19.82
N GLY A 416 6.54 -16.78 20.88
CA GLY A 416 7.77 -16.00 20.77
C GLY A 416 7.56 -14.52 20.44
N ALA A 417 6.31 -14.03 20.47
CA ALA A 417 5.98 -12.64 20.15
C ALA A 417 6.58 -11.63 21.15
N ASP A 418 6.92 -12.06 22.36
CA ASP A 418 7.57 -11.24 23.39
C ASP A 418 8.94 -10.70 22.94
N GLN A 419 9.63 -11.41 22.03
CA GLN A 419 10.92 -11.01 21.45
C GLN A 419 10.83 -9.70 20.64
N PHE A 420 9.65 -9.32 20.17
CA PHE A 420 9.42 -8.10 19.38
C PHE A 420 9.11 -6.87 20.25
N THR A 421 9.37 -6.94 21.56
CA THR A 421 9.21 -5.80 22.46
C THR A 421 10.50 -5.00 22.55
N GLY A 422 10.41 -3.67 22.40
CA GLY A 422 11.54 -2.76 22.61
C GLY A 422 11.85 -1.88 21.41
N TYR A 423 13.11 -1.49 21.25
CA TYR A 423 13.60 -0.64 20.17
C TYR A 423 14.79 -1.30 19.49
N TYR A 424 14.68 -1.60 18.21
CA TYR A 424 15.67 -2.39 17.47
C TYR A 424 15.67 -2.04 15.97
N ASP A 425 16.54 -2.68 15.20
CA ASP A 425 16.62 -2.45 13.76
C ASP A 425 15.78 -3.46 12.96
N ASN A 426 15.32 -3.10 11.76
CA ASN A 426 14.55 -4.03 10.91
C ASN A 426 15.33 -5.32 10.55
N THR A 427 16.67 -5.31 10.61
CA THR A 427 17.46 -6.55 10.51
C THR A 427 17.24 -7.51 11.66
N ASP A 428 16.90 -7.02 12.85
CA ASP A 428 16.62 -7.87 14.00
C ASP A 428 15.27 -8.59 13.84
N ILE A 429 14.29 -7.96 13.19
CA ILE A 429 13.03 -8.64 12.78
C ILE A 429 13.35 -9.84 11.89
N GLY A 430 14.16 -9.64 10.84
CA GLY A 430 14.54 -10.74 9.94
C GLY A 430 15.22 -11.89 10.70
N LYS A 431 16.17 -11.59 11.59
CA LYS A 431 16.84 -12.61 12.42
C LYS A 431 15.87 -13.33 13.37
N MET A 432 14.94 -12.61 13.99
CA MET A 432 13.91 -13.18 14.87
C MET A 432 12.96 -14.10 14.12
N LEU A 433 12.52 -13.71 12.92
CA LEU A 433 11.69 -14.56 12.05
C LEU A 433 12.44 -15.82 11.61
N ILE A 434 13.71 -15.68 11.19
CA ILE A 434 14.57 -16.83 10.85
C ILE A 434 14.73 -17.78 12.05
N SER A 435 14.95 -17.24 13.25
CA SER A 435 15.06 -18.05 14.47
C SER A 435 13.75 -18.77 14.79
N ALA A 436 12.60 -18.13 14.59
CA ALA A 436 11.29 -18.74 14.85
C ALA A 436 11.03 -19.93 13.90
N VAL A 437 11.35 -19.76 12.62
CA VAL A 437 11.27 -20.83 11.61
C VAL A 437 12.26 -21.96 11.92
N GLY A 438 13.52 -21.62 12.23
CA GLY A 438 14.57 -22.61 12.52
C GLY A 438 14.33 -23.42 13.79
N ALA A 439 13.79 -22.79 14.85
CA ALA A 439 13.44 -23.49 16.08
C ALA A 439 12.36 -24.56 15.84
N ARG A 440 11.38 -24.28 14.97
CA ARG A 440 10.32 -25.23 14.61
C ARG A 440 10.85 -26.44 13.84
N ALA A 441 11.78 -26.24 12.92
CA ALA A 441 12.42 -27.32 12.17
C ALA A 441 13.10 -28.35 13.09
N LEU A 442 13.74 -27.88 14.16
CA LEU A 442 14.39 -28.75 15.16
C LEU A 442 13.38 -29.54 16.00
N THR A 443 12.21 -28.97 16.31
CA THR A 443 11.15 -29.66 17.06
C THR A 443 10.36 -30.65 16.23
N ALA A 444 10.13 -30.38 14.93
CA ALA A 444 9.42 -31.29 14.02
C ALA A 444 10.24 -32.51 13.59
N SER A 445 11.58 -32.47 13.76
CA SER A 445 12.50 -33.57 13.48
C SER A 445 12.69 -34.56 14.65
N ARG A 446 11.99 -34.34 15.76
CA ARG A 446 11.91 -35.24 16.92
C ARG A 446 10.54 -35.89 16.98
#